data_AF-A0A924LZX4-F1
#
_entry.id   AF-A0A924LZX4-F1
#
_cell.length_a   1.000
_cell.length_b   1.000
_cell.length_c   1.000
_cell.angle_alpha   90.00
_cell.angle_beta   90.00
_cell.angle_gamma   90.00
#
_symmetry.space_group_name_H-M   'P 1'
#
loop_
_entity.id
_entity.type
_entity.pdbx_description
1 polymer ?
#
loop_
_entity_poly.entity_id
_entity_poly.type
_entity_poly.pdbx_seq_one_letter_code
_entity_poly.pdbx_strand_id
1 'polypeptide(L)'
;TLEDGPLGVSMRNLTFSYLESGDKYNPATGAYTLNAKKTPIKPGDEYEAGNRLVTDLSQPFAVDRLITLGLVDNTAQTATGLYLRYNGNYGYGYRTTFREEADTQGFYGSVLGVDGYAVRNVHMDFNPILSDLSSSENSIPRDLERTQFSKEVQTVVFRGMLLRDSKGNFNPRAGITRAELANALVYSTSLGLKDLVKISDVTGNDFVNVAVSRGYLSLEDGKFMPDRKVTRQEFAQAITAAFEDYRIENLKAAPLEVSDAARIGSSAQAAVGKALGAGLLAPLNGKFAPSSVVTREDVAVALYKLMGFKF
;
A
#
# COMPACT_ATOMS: atom_id res chain seq x y z
N THR A 1 12.31 -4.96 -17.03
CA THR A 1 12.59 -5.83 -15.86
C THR A 1 11.59 -5.51 -14.76
N LEU A 2 11.14 -6.52 -14.02
CA LEU A 2 10.25 -6.35 -12.86
C LEU A 2 10.96 -6.91 -11.62
N GLU A 3 11.00 -6.12 -10.56
CA GLU A 3 11.55 -6.47 -9.26
C GLU A 3 10.47 -6.20 -8.21
N ASP A 4 9.93 -7.26 -7.58
CA ASP A 4 8.98 -7.14 -6.48
C ASP A 4 9.69 -7.44 -5.16
N GLY A 5 9.30 -6.75 -4.09
CA GLY A 5 9.95 -6.88 -2.80
C GLY A 5 9.31 -6.08 -1.67
N PRO A 6 9.93 -6.11 -0.47
CA PRO A 6 9.40 -5.45 0.72
C PRO A 6 9.11 -3.96 0.53
N LEU A 7 9.93 -3.27 -0.26
CA LEU A 7 9.84 -1.82 -0.49
C LEU A 7 8.98 -1.45 -1.71
N GLY A 8 8.15 -2.37 -2.18
CA GLY A 8 7.29 -2.16 -3.36
C GLY A 8 7.91 -2.69 -4.65
N VAL A 9 7.17 -2.50 -5.74
CA VAL A 9 7.56 -3.02 -7.06
C VAL A 9 8.33 -1.97 -7.84
N SER A 10 9.49 -2.35 -8.38
CA SER A 10 10.20 -1.58 -9.38
C SER A 10 9.99 -2.21 -10.76
N MET A 11 9.62 -1.41 -11.75
CA MET A 11 9.58 -1.83 -13.14
C MET A 11 10.45 -0.89 -13.97
N ARG A 12 11.28 -1.47 -14.84
CA ARG A 12 12.19 -0.72 -15.70
C ARG A 12 12.01 -1.14 -17.15
N ASN A 13 12.17 -0.19 -18.06
CA ASN A 13 12.04 -0.39 -19.51
C ASN A 13 10.70 -1.03 -19.90
N LEU A 14 9.60 -0.54 -19.31
CA LEU A 14 8.27 -0.88 -19.80
C LEU A 14 8.04 -0.11 -21.10
N THR A 15 7.48 -0.76 -22.10
CA THR A 15 7.09 -0.10 -23.35
C THR A 15 5.58 0.08 -23.35
N PHE A 16 5.14 1.33 -23.48
CA PHE A 16 3.75 1.74 -23.45
C PHE A 16 3.34 2.35 -24.80
N SER A 17 2.13 2.05 -25.25
CA SER A 17 1.52 2.68 -26.42
C SER A 17 0.10 3.13 -26.07
N TYR A 18 -0.27 4.30 -26.58
CA TYR A 18 -1.55 4.96 -26.35
C TYR A 18 -2.27 5.15 -27.68
N LEU A 19 -3.55 4.79 -27.70
CA LEU A 19 -4.40 4.87 -28.87
C LEU A 19 -5.68 5.61 -28.47
N GLU A 20 -6.19 6.44 -29.37
CA GLU A 20 -7.43 7.20 -29.15
C GLU A 20 -8.43 6.99 -30.30
N SER A 21 -9.45 7.84 -30.35
CA SER A 21 -10.49 7.93 -31.37
C SER A 21 -9.97 7.61 -32.77
N GLY A 22 -10.50 6.54 -33.34
CA GLY A 22 -10.23 6.10 -34.70
C GLY A 22 -9.06 5.14 -34.89
N ASP A 23 -8.26 4.88 -33.86
CA ASP A 23 -7.22 3.85 -33.88
C ASP A 23 -7.79 2.47 -33.51
N LYS A 24 -7.06 1.41 -33.84
CA LYS A 24 -7.47 0.01 -33.56
C LYS A 24 -6.33 -0.76 -32.93
N TYR A 25 -6.66 -1.67 -32.02
CA TYR A 25 -5.74 -2.64 -31.44
C TYR A 25 -6.32 -4.05 -31.56
N ASN A 26 -5.51 -5.00 -32.01
CA ASN A 26 -5.84 -6.40 -32.05
C ASN A 26 -5.16 -7.12 -30.86
N PRO A 27 -5.90 -7.51 -29.81
CA PRO A 27 -5.30 -8.15 -28.63
C PRO A 27 -4.78 -9.57 -28.93
N ALA A 28 -5.23 -10.22 -30.00
CA ALA A 28 -4.75 -11.56 -30.37
C ALA A 28 -3.37 -11.52 -31.03
N THR A 29 -3.04 -10.42 -31.73
CA THR A 29 -1.78 -10.29 -32.48
C THR A 29 -0.85 -9.22 -31.90
N GLY A 30 -1.33 -8.38 -30.97
CA GLY A 30 -0.63 -7.20 -30.49
C GLY A 30 -0.51 -6.07 -31.53
N ALA A 31 -1.12 -6.22 -32.71
CA ALA A 31 -1.00 -5.25 -33.78
C ALA A 31 -1.94 -4.06 -33.54
N TYR A 32 -1.45 -2.84 -33.79
CA TYR A 32 -2.27 -1.64 -33.83
C TYR A 32 -2.32 -1.04 -35.24
N THR A 33 -3.43 -0.37 -35.56
CA THR A 33 -3.61 0.40 -36.80
C THR A 33 -4.00 1.82 -36.40
N LEU A 34 -3.19 2.80 -36.82
CA LEU A 34 -3.53 4.21 -36.58
C LEU A 34 -4.53 4.70 -37.60
N ASN A 35 -5.35 5.66 -37.19
CA ASN A 35 -6.19 6.38 -38.11
C ASN A 35 -5.33 7.16 -39.11
N ALA A 36 -5.64 7.05 -40.42
CA ALA A 36 -4.86 7.71 -41.47
C ALA A 36 -4.85 9.25 -41.37
N LYS A 37 -5.77 9.85 -40.61
CA LYS A 37 -5.78 11.30 -40.35
C LYS A 37 -4.78 11.73 -39.29
N LYS A 38 -4.21 10.80 -38.50
CA LYS A 38 -3.16 11.09 -37.54
C LYS A 38 -1.81 10.97 -38.24
N THR A 39 -1.07 12.07 -38.29
CA THR A 39 0.26 12.12 -38.92
C THR A 39 1.36 12.19 -37.87
N PRO A 40 2.57 11.71 -38.15
CA PRO A 40 3.69 11.82 -37.22
C PRO A 40 3.95 13.28 -36.82
N ILE A 41 4.15 13.51 -35.53
CA ILE A 41 4.70 14.78 -35.01
C ILE A 41 6.19 14.74 -35.32
N LYS A 42 6.71 15.77 -36.01
CA LYS A 42 8.12 15.82 -36.42
C LYS A 42 8.90 16.69 -35.44
N PRO A 43 10.21 16.43 -35.26
CA PRO A 43 11.08 17.34 -34.53
C PRO A 43 10.96 18.77 -35.08
N GLY A 44 10.66 19.73 -34.20
CA GLY A 44 10.42 21.14 -34.50
C GLY A 44 8.96 21.54 -34.69
N ASP A 45 8.04 20.57 -34.82
CA ASP A 45 6.59 20.81 -34.94
C ASP A 45 5.87 20.66 -33.58
N GLU A 46 6.60 20.45 -32.48
CA GLU A 46 6.02 20.19 -31.16
C GLU A 46 5.26 21.40 -30.59
N TYR A 47 4.13 21.13 -29.93
CA TYR A 47 3.26 22.16 -29.35
C TYR A 47 3.82 22.74 -28.03
N GLU A 48 4.45 21.92 -27.20
CA GLU A 48 4.94 22.32 -25.87
C GLU A 48 6.48 22.37 -25.77
N ALA A 49 6.98 23.12 -24.79
CA ALA A 49 8.40 23.20 -24.48
C ALA A 49 8.70 23.06 -22.99
N GLY A 50 9.37 21.96 -22.64
CA GLY A 50 9.67 21.61 -21.26
C GLY A 50 8.46 21.01 -20.54
N ASN A 51 8.71 20.37 -19.41
CA ASN A 51 7.64 19.83 -18.58
C ASN A 51 7.87 20.07 -17.09
N ARG A 52 6.80 19.89 -16.32
CA ARG A 52 6.79 19.96 -14.86
C ARG A 52 6.45 18.59 -14.31
N LEU A 53 6.90 18.35 -13.08
CA LEU A 53 6.49 17.17 -12.32
C LEU A 53 4.98 17.13 -12.15
N VAL A 54 4.34 16.06 -12.63
CA VAL A 54 2.93 15.79 -12.35
C VAL A 54 2.82 15.10 -11.00
N THR A 55 2.38 15.84 -9.98
CA THR A 55 2.41 15.35 -8.59
C THR A 55 1.32 14.32 -8.25
N ASP A 56 0.37 14.09 -9.16
CA ASP A 56 -0.67 13.08 -9.00
C ASP A 56 -1.11 12.50 -10.35
N LEU A 57 -0.57 11.32 -10.68
CA LEU A 57 -0.92 10.55 -11.89
C LEU A 57 -2.22 9.75 -11.76
N SER A 58 -2.88 9.77 -10.61
CA SER A 58 -4.19 9.13 -10.44
C SER A 58 -5.35 9.99 -10.95
N GLN A 59 -5.09 11.27 -11.23
CA GLN A 59 -6.10 12.18 -11.76
C GLN A 59 -6.57 11.76 -13.16
N PRO A 60 -7.85 11.98 -13.49
CA PRO A 60 -8.32 11.82 -14.84
C PRO A 60 -7.43 12.57 -15.82
N PHE A 61 -7.08 11.90 -16.91
CA PHE A 61 -6.29 12.45 -17.99
C PHE A 61 -4.80 12.78 -17.68
N ALA A 62 -4.28 12.40 -16.51
CA ALA A 62 -2.93 12.80 -16.11
C ALA A 62 -1.84 12.07 -16.90
N VAL A 63 -2.00 10.76 -17.14
CA VAL A 63 -1.01 9.94 -17.83
C VAL A 63 -0.96 10.27 -19.33
N ASP A 64 -2.12 10.33 -19.99
CA ASP A 64 -2.25 10.73 -21.40
C ASP A 64 -1.70 12.12 -21.66
N ARG A 65 -2.04 13.14 -20.84
CA ARG A 65 -1.43 14.46 -20.99
C ARG A 65 0.08 14.43 -20.80
N LEU A 66 0.57 13.63 -19.83
CA LEU A 66 2.00 13.55 -19.57
C LEU A 66 2.77 12.90 -20.72
N ILE A 67 2.24 11.86 -21.35
CA ILE A 67 2.91 11.18 -22.47
C ILE A 67 2.67 11.86 -23.82
N THR A 68 1.62 12.68 -23.97
CA THR A 68 1.35 13.45 -25.19
C THR A 68 2.03 14.81 -25.08
N LEU A 69 1.36 15.80 -24.52
CA LEU A 69 1.83 17.18 -24.38
C LEU A 69 3.05 17.31 -23.45
N GLY A 70 3.26 16.38 -22.52
CA GLY A 70 4.42 16.37 -21.64
C GLY A 70 5.66 15.68 -22.23
N LEU A 71 5.51 14.95 -23.34
CA LEU A 71 6.56 14.12 -23.94
C LEU A 71 6.53 14.16 -25.47
N VAL A 72 5.65 13.43 -26.16
CA VAL A 72 5.77 13.29 -27.64
C VAL A 72 5.33 14.48 -28.49
N ASP A 73 4.60 15.41 -27.90
CA ASP A 73 4.30 16.73 -28.50
C ASP A 73 5.00 17.83 -27.69
N ASN A 74 6.23 17.53 -27.25
CA ASN A 74 7.06 18.39 -26.43
C ASN A 74 8.53 18.27 -26.85
N THR A 75 9.27 19.37 -26.77
CA THR A 75 10.74 19.32 -26.97
C THR A 75 11.50 18.57 -25.86
N ALA A 76 10.85 18.25 -24.73
CA ALA A 76 11.42 17.46 -23.65
C ALA A 76 11.35 15.95 -23.91
N GLN A 77 12.47 15.25 -23.78
CA GLN A 77 12.57 13.81 -24.03
C GLN A 77 12.24 12.91 -22.83
N THR A 78 11.93 13.50 -21.67
CA THR A 78 11.60 12.77 -20.45
C THR A 78 10.53 13.50 -19.67
N ALA A 79 9.53 12.79 -19.16
CA ALA A 79 8.45 13.34 -18.36
C ALA A 79 8.27 12.53 -17.08
N THR A 80 8.04 13.19 -15.94
CA THR A 80 7.93 12.50 -14.63
C THR A 80 6.60 12.80 -13.97
N GLY A 81 5.99 11.77 -13.39
CA GLY A 81 4.82 11.92 -12.53
C GLY A 81 4.86 10.99 -11.32
N LEU A 82 3.96 11.24 -10.35
CA LEU A 82 3.94 10.55 -9.07
C LEU A 82 2.59 9.88 -8.80
N TYR A 83 2.62 8.72 -8.14
CA TYR A 83 1.48 8.14 -7.45
C TYR A 83 1.79 8.12 -5.96
N LEU A 84 1.30 9.09 -5.19
CA LEU A 84 1.58 9.18 -3.75
C LEU A 84 0.37 8.79 -2.91
N ARG A 85 0.63 8.10 -1.80
CA ARG A 85 -0.32 7.84 -0.72
C ARG A 85 0.15 8.57 0.54
N TYR A 86 -0.76 9.28 1.17
CA TYR A 86 -0.52 10.06 2.39
C TYR A 86 -1.15 9.39 3.62
N ASN A 87 -0.36 9.28 4.70
CA ASN A 87 -0.72 8.74 6.02
C ASN A 87 -0.39 9.75 7.14
N GLY A 88 -1.05 10.91 7.15
CA GLY A 88 -0.65 11.96 8.10
C GLY A 88 0.84 12.26 7.91
N ASN A 89 1.66 12.09 8.95
CA ASN A 89 3.08 12.45 8.87
C ASN A 89 3.98 11.47 8.08
N TYR A 90 3.42 10.43 7.45
CA TYR A 90 4.17 9.49 6.62
C TYR A 90 3.53 9.37 5.24
N GLY A 91 4.31 9.23 4.19
CA GLY A 91 3.79 8.98 2.86
C GLY A 91 4.78 8.21 2.01
N TYR A 92 4.24 7.43 1.09
CA TYR A 92 5.01 6.61 0.17
C TYR A 92 4.26 6.50 -1.15
N GLY A 93 4.94 6.03 -2.18
CA GLY A 93 4.32 5.91 -3.48
C GLY A 93 5.32 5.51 -4.54
N TYR A 94 5.06 5.97 -5.75
CA TYR A 94 5.89 5.66 -6.90
C TYR A 94 6.20 6.90 -7.71
N ARG A 95 7.44 6.96 -8.18
CA ARG A 95 7.85 7.86 -9.26
C ARG A 95 7.79 7.09 -10.56
N THR A 96 7.09 7.67 -11.52
CA THR A 96 7.06 7.20 -12.89
C THR A 96 7.85 8.16 -13.75
N THR A 97 8.80 7.63 -14.53
CA THR A 97 9.54 8.40 -15.52
C THR A 97 9.27 7.82 -16.89
N PHE A 98 8.64 8.61 -17.74
CA PHE A 98 8.44 8.34 -19.15
C PHE A 98 9.58 8.97 -19.94
N ARG A 99 10.03 8.31 -21.01
CA ARG A 99 11.09 8.81 -21.88
C ARG A 99 10.84 8.42 -23.33
N GLU A 100 11.34 9.26 -24.21
CA GLU A 100 11.51 8.92 -25.61
C GLU A 100 12.81 8.14 -25.81
N GLU A 101 12.74 7.13 -26.66
CA GLU A 101 13.90 6.47 -27.25
C GLU A 101 13.77 6.47 -28.78
N ALA A 102 14.74 5.90 -29.48
CA ALA A 102 14.82 6.00 -30.94
C ALA A 102 13.61 5.39 -31.69
N ASP A 103 12.83 4.52 -31.04
CA ASP A 103 11.63 3.87 -31.56
C ASP A 103 10.32 4.52 -31.09
N THR A 104 10.38 5.56 -30.24
CA THR A 104 9.22 6.31 -29.78
C THR A 104 8.63 7.15 -30.92
N GLN A 105 7.30 7.17 -31.03
CA GLN A 105 6.60 7.93 -32.08
C GLN A 105 5.34 8.58 -31.53
N GLY A 106 5.22 9.90 -31.74
CA GLY A 106 4.00 10.67 -31.52
C GLY A 106 3.25 10.91 -32.82
N PHE A 107 1.92 10.88 -32.76
CA PHE A 107 1.04 11.20 -33.87
C PHE A 107 -0.09 12.10 -33.39
N TYR A 108 -0.50 13.03 -34.24
CA TYR A 108 -1.60 13.94 -33.97
C TYR A 108 -2.50 14.08 -35.20
N GLY A 109 -3.79 14.26 -34.99
CA GLY A 109 -4.73 14.64 -36.05
C GLY A 109 -6.19 14.66 -35.61
N SER A 110 -7.05 15.20 -36.48
CA SER A 110 -8.47 15.34 -36.22
C SER A 110 -9.30 14.24 -36.89
N VAL A 111 -9.97 13.41 -36.08
CA VAL A 111 -10.80 12.29 -36.54
C VAL A 111 -12.27 12.60 -36.24
N LEU A 112 -13.09 12.72 -37.30
CA LEU A 112 -14.51 13.10 -37.20
C LEU A 112 -14.76 14.42 -36.44
N GLY A 113 -13.82 15.37 -36.52
CA GLY A 113 -13.91 16.67 -35.84
C GLY A 113 -13.46 16.64 -34.38
N VAL A 114 -12.83 15.54 -33.94
CA VAL A 114 -12.23 15.40 -32.61
C VAL A 114 -10.72 15.27 -32.78
N ASP A 115 -9.98 16.20 -32.21
CA ASP A 115 -8.53 16.15 -32.17
C ASP A 115 -8.06 15.06 -31.22
N GLY A 116 -7.00 14.36 -31.60
CA GLY A 116 -6.49 13.27 -30.79
C GLY A 116 -5.08 12.84 -31.14
N TYR A 117 -4.46 12.19 -30.18
CA TYR A 117 -3.11 11.67 -30.23
C TYR A 117 -3.09 10.17 -30.46
N ALA A 118 -1.96 9.68 -30.93
CA ALA A 118 -1.55 8.31 -30.72
C ALA A 118 -0.07 8.31 -30.37
N VAL A 119 0.34 7.41 -29.48
CA VAL A 119 1.71 7.31 -29.02
C VAL A 119 2.16 5.87 -29.12
N ARG A 120 3.35 5.64 -29.65
CA ARG A 120 3.96 4.32 -29.73
C ARG A 120 5.30 4.31 -29.02
N ASN A 121 5.56 3.20 -28.35
CA ASN A 121 6.84 2.87 -27.75
C ASN A 121 7.41 3.97 -26.84
N VAL A 122 6.58 4.56 -25.98
CA VAL A 122 7.11 5.35 -24.86
C VAL A 122 7.68 4.39 -23.84
N HIS A 123 8.90 4.67 -23.37
CA HIS A 123 9.56 3.85 -22.37
C HIS A 123 9.30 4.41 -20.98
N MET A 124 9.04 3.53 -20.03
CA MET A 124 8.60 3.89 -18.69
C MET A 124 9.39 3.11 -17.63
N ASP A 125 9.88 3.84 -16.64
CA ASP A 125 10.32 3.27 -15.37
C ASP A 125 9.34 3.68 -14.26
N PHE A 126 9.15 2.78 -13.30
CA PHE A 126 8.24 2.91 -12.18
C PHE A 126 8.97 2.45 -10.92
N ASN A 127 9.25 3.36 -9.99
CA ASN A 127 10.12 3.08 -8.85
C ASN A 127 9.50 3.56 -7.54
N PRO A 128 9.58 2.77 -6.45
CA PRO A 128 9.02 3.15 -5.16
C PRO A 128 9.83 4.29 -4.51
N ILE A 129 9.12 5.25 -3.95
CA ILE A 129 9.68 6.44 -3.28
C ILE A 129 8.92 6.73 -1.99
N LEU A 130 9.51 7.58 -1.15
CA LEU A 130 8.83 8.23 -0.04
C LEU A 130 8.17 9.55 -0.51
N SER A 131 7.26 10.09 0.30
CA SER A 131 6.55 11.34 -0.04
C SER A 131 7.45 12.57 -0.11
N ASP A 132 8.64 12.51 0.49
CA ASP A 132 9.70 13.52 0.34
C ASP A 132 10.53 13.34 -0.96
N LEU A 133 10.07 12.45 -1.86
CA LEU A 133 10.67 12.10 -3.14
C LEU A 133 12.01 11.37 -3.04
N SER A 134 12.41 10.95 -1.84
CA SER A 134 13.63 10.17 -1.64
C SER A 134 13.42 8.67 -1.92
N SER A 135 14.52 7.92 -1.97
CA SER A 135 14.49 6.46 -2.19
C SER A 135 13.66 5.76 -1.11
N SER A 136 12.90 4.73 -1.50
CA SER A 136 12.18 3.86 -0.57
C SER A 136 13.11 3.17 0.44
N GLU A 137 14.39 2.97 0.11
CA GLU A 137 15.41 2.44 1.03
C GLU A 137 15.56 3.28 2.31
N ASN A 138 15.24 4.58 2.25
CA ASN A 138 15.25 5.44 3.43
C ASN A 138 14.18 5.06 4.46
N SER A 139 13.22 4.19 4.12
CA SER A 139 12.24 3.63 5.07
C SER A 139 12.74 2.42 5.85
N ILE A 140 13.85 1.80 5.45
CA ILE A 140 14.41 0.62 6.11
C ILE A 140 14.74 0.95 7.58
N PRO A 141 14.20 0.20 8.56
CA PRO A 141 14.55 0.41 9.96
C PRO A 141 16.03 0.13 10.26
N ARG A 142 16.61 0.91 11.17
CA ARG A 142 18.02 0.79 11.56
C ARG A 142 18.34 -0.43 12.42
N ASP A 143 17.32 -1.06 13.00
CA ASP A 143 17.45 -2.15 13.97
C ASP A 143 16.83 -3.46 13.46
N LEU A 144 16.84 -3.65 12.14
CA LEU A 144 16.29 -4.84 11.48
C LEU A 144 16.99 -6.13 11.88
N GLU A 145 18.25 -6.08 12.28
CA GLU A 145 19.01 -7.23 12.79
C GLU A 145 18.46 -7.78 14.12
N ARG A 146 17.60 -7.02 14.81
CA ARG A 146 16.99 -7.44 16.08
C ARG A 146 15.76 -8.34 15.89
N THR A 147 15.33 -8.55 14.65
CA THR A 147 14.21 -9.42 14.28
C THR A 147 14.62 -10.41 13.19
N GLN A 148 13.99 -11.58 13.19
CA GLN A 148 14.09 -12.55 12.09
C GLN A 148 13.09 -12.26 10.95
N PHE A 149 12.12 -11.36 11.18
CA PHE A 149 11.03 -11.04 10.24
C PHE A 149 11.33 -9.79 9.42
N SER A 150 12.56 -9.66 8.92
CA SER A 150 13.05 -8.42 8.32
C SER A 150 12.25 -8.02 7.07
N LYS A 151 11.72 -8.99 6.30
CA LYS A 151 10.89 -8.71 5.13
C LYS A 151 9.54 -8.14 5.56
N GLU A 152 8.86 -8.78 6.48
CA GLU A 152 7.54 -8.36 6.99
C GLU A 152 7.64 -6.97 7.60
N VAL A 153 8.66 -6.72 8.43
CA VAL A 153 8.91 -5.41 9.04
C VAL A 153 9.14 -4.33 7.99
N GLN A 154 10.02 -4.54 7.01
CA GLN A 154 10.24 -3.57 5.92
C GLN A 154 8.94 -3.28 5.15
N THR A 155 8.15 -4.32 4.90
CA THR A 155 6.91 -4.24 4.12
C THR A 155 5.86 -3.35 4.76
N VAL A 156 5.61 -3.56 6.06
CA VAL A 156 4.61 -2.79 6.82
C VAL A 156 5.10 -1.38 7.12
N VAL A 157 6.42 -1.19 7.28
CA VAL A 157 7.04 0.13 7.47
C VAL A 157 6.96 0.97 6.21
N PHE A 158 7.40 0.42 5.07
CA PHE A 158 7.35 1.13 3.79
C PHE A 158 5.92 1.61 3.47
N ARG A 159 4.92 0.77 3.75
CA ARG A 159 3.50 1.07 3.52
C ARG A 159 2.84 1.91 4.62
N GLY A 160 3.60 2.32 5.63
CA GLY A 160 3.13 3.17 6.73
C GLY A 160 2.13 2.49 7.67
N MET A 161 2.00 1.16 7.65
CA MET A 161 1.08 0.41 8.51
C MET A 161 1.60 0.37 9.95
N LEU A 162 2.92 0.27 10.13
CA LEU A 162 3.60 0.48 11.40
C LEU A 162 4.80 1.40 11.16
N LEU A 163 4.96 2.43 11.99
CA LEU A 163 6.00 3.44 11.78
C LEU A 163 7.23 3.16 12.64
N ARG A 164 8.38 3.68 12.20
CA ARG A 164 9.61 3.75 12.99
C ARG A 164 9.49 4.84 14.06
N ASP A 165 10.30 4.75 15.10
CA ASP A 165 10.48 5.83 16.06
C ASP A 165 11.28 6.99 15.44
N SER A 166 11.42 8.09 16.19
CA SER A 166 12.16 9.28 15.76
C SER A 166 13.67 9.05 15.56
N LYS A 167 14.20 7.92 16.02
CA LYS A 167 15.60 7.50 15.81
C LYS A 167 15.76 6.61 14.58
N GLY A 168 14.67 6.27 13.89
CA GLY A 168 14.65 5.38 12.73
C GLY A 168 14.65 3.89 13.08
N ASN A 169 14.33 3.52 14.32
CA ASN A 169 14.21 2.12 14.74
C ASN A 169 12.76 1.64 14.66
N PHE A 170 12.56 0.37 14.33
CA PHE A 170 11.26 -0.28 14.40
C PHE A 170 10.93 -0.78 15.81
N ASN A 171 11.95 -1.08 16.64
CA ASN A 171 11.79 -1.64 17.98
C ASN A 171 10.97 -2.95 17.98
N PRO A 172 11.42 -4.02 17.31
CA PRO A 172 10.62 -5.21 17.01
C PRO A 172 10.06 -5.90 18.27
N ARG A 173 10.85 -5.97 19.34
CA ARG A 173 10.48 -6.64 20.60
C ARG A 173 9.69 -5.76 21.58
N ALA A 174 9.46 -4.49 21.25
CA ALA A 174 8.66 -3.63 22.10
C ALA A 174 7.19 -4.01 22.03
N GLY A 175 6.49 -3.92 23.16
CA GLY A 175 5.05 -4.14 23.21
C GLY A 175 4.29 -3.05 22.47
N ILE A 176 3.28 -3.41 21.68
CA ILE A 176 2.43 -2.43 20.98
C ILE A 176 1.41 -1.80 21.93
N THR A 177 1.17 -0.50 21.78
CA THR A 177 0.04 0.18 22.46
C THR A 177 -1.28 -0.04 21.74
N ARG A 178 -2.39 0.15 22.43
CA ARG A 178 -3.73 0.08 21.85
C ARG A 178 -3.94 1.11 20.73
N ALA A 179 -3.41 2.32 20.88
CA ALA A 179 -3.47 3.36 19.85
C ALA A 179 -2.64 3.01 18.61
N GLU A 180 -1.41 2.50 18.78
CA GLU A 180 -0.59 2.04 17.65
C GLU A 180 -1.29 0.89 16.90
N LEU A 181 -1.89 -0.05 17.62
CA LEU A 181 -2.63 -1.16 17.00
C LEU A 181 -3.88 -0.68 16.25
N ALA A 182 -4.65 0.25 16.82
CA ALA A 182 -5.82 0.85 16.15
C ALA A 182 -5.41 1.50 14.83
N ASN A 183 -4.38 2.34 14.86
CA ASN A 183 -3.84 2.99 13.67
C ASN A 183 -3.41 1.94 12.65
N ALA A 184 -2.64 0.93 13.06
CA ALA A 184 -2.13 -0.10 12.16
C ALA A 184 -3.24 -0.89 11.46
N LEU A 185 -4.27 -1.32 12.21
CA LEU A 185 -5.41 -2.07 11.65
C LEU A 185 -6.21 -1.20 10.68
N VAL A 186 -6.60 0.01 11.08
CA VAL A 186 -7.42 0.88 10.25
C VAL A 186 -6.68 1.34 9.00
N TYR A 187 -5.37 1.60 9.12
CA TYR A 187 -4.56 1.98 7.97
C TYR A 187 -4.43 0.83 6.96
N SER A 188 -4.28 -0.39 7.47
CA SER A 188 -4.18 -1.60 6.64
C SER A 188 -5.48 -1.86 5.88
N THR A 189 -6.62 -1.77 6.55
CA THR A 189 -7.92 -2.03 5.92
C THR A 189 -8.43 -0.85 5.09
N SER A 190 -8.01 0.38 5.41
CA SER A 190 -8.46 1.63 4.80
C SER A 190 -9.98 1.83 4.85
N LEU A 191 -10.64 1.18 5.81
CA LEU A 191 -12.08 1.25 5.98
C LEU A 191 -12.48 2.44 6.87
N GLY A 192 -13.61 3.08 6.57
CA GLY A 192 -14.14 4.21 7.36
C GLY A 192 -14.94 3.77 8.58
N LEU A 193 -15.57 4.71 9.29
CA LEU A 193 -16.48 4.40 10.40
C LEU A 193 -17.59 3.44 9.96
N LYS A 194 -17.95 2.50 10.82
CA LYS A 194 -19.15 1.66 10.64
C LYS A 194 -20.36 2.26 11.36
N ASP A 195 -20.13 2.67 12.61
CA ASP A 195 -21.10 3.29 13.50
C ASP A 195 -20.47 4.50 14.20
N LEU A 196 -21.30 5.44 14.67
CA LEU A 196 -20.83 6.54 15.51
C LEU A 196 -20.48 6.01 16.90
N VAL A 197 -19.28 6.34 17.38
CA VAL A 197 -18.79 5.95 18.70
C VAL A 197 -18.39 7.20 19.48
N LYS A 198 -18.69 7.24 20.78
CA LYS A 198 -18.20 8.27 21.70
C LYS A 198 -17.11 7.67 22.59
N ILE A 199 -15.92 8.25 22.54
CA ILE A 199 -14.76 7.84 23.33
C ILE A 199 -14.31 9.04 24.17
N SER A 200 -14.21 8.85 25.48
CA SER A 200 -14.04 9.95 26.44
C SER A 200 -12.58 10.38 26.64
N ASP A 201 -11.64 9.46 26.42
CA ASP A 201 -10.21 9.63 26.72
C ASP A 201 -9.33 9.70 25.46
N VAL A 202 -9.95 9.88 24.28
CA VAL A 202 -9.25 10.06 23.01
C VAL A 202 -9.88 11.22 22.24
N THR A 203 -9.09 12.26 21.99
CA THR A 203 -9.50 13.44 21.21
C THR A 203 -8.69 13.53 19.92
N GLY A 204 -9.36 13.69 18.77
CA GLY A 204 -8.70 13.96 17.49
C GLY A 204 -7.98 12.79 16.83
N ASN A 205 -8.21 11.55 17.28
CA ASN A 205 -7.72 10.34 16.59
C ASN A 205 -8.89 9.54 16.01
N ASP A 206 -9.20 9.79 14.74
CA ASP A 206 -10.29 9.13 14.03
C ASP A 206 -10.06 7.63 13.84
N PHE A 207 -8.81 7.16 13.79
CA PHE A 207 -8.52 5.74 13.65
C PHE A 207 -8.94 4.93 14.87
N VAL A 208 -8.84 5.51 16.08
CA VAL A 208 -9.37 4.87 17.28
C VAL A 208 -10.89 4.73 17.18
N ASN A 209 -11.59 5.78 16.73
CA ASN A 209 -13.04 5.74 16.52
C ASN A 209 -13.42 4.67 15.50
N VAL A 210 -12.68 4.56 14.39
CA VAL A 210 -12.91 3.53 13.37
C VAL A 210 -12.68 2.14 13.94
N ALA A 211 -11.54 1.88 14.60
CA ALA A 211 -11.21 0.58 15.17
C ALA A 211 -12.26 0.11 16.17
N VAL A 212 -12.78 1.03 17.01
CA VAL A 212 -13.85 0.70 17.96
C VAL A 212 -15.18 0.49 17.25
N SER A 213 -15.55 1.35 16.29
CA SER A 213 -16.81 1.23 15.54
C SER A 213 -16.92 -0.07 14.76
N ARG A 214 -15.78 -0.61 14.31
CA ARG A 214 -15.70 -1.87 13.57
C ARG A 214 -15.58 -3.10 14.46
N GLY A 215 -15.48 -2.90 15.78
CA GLY A 215 -15.30 -3.99 16.74
C GLY A 215 -13.91 -4.61 16.72
N TYR A 216 -12.91 -3.93 16.16
CA TYR A 216 -11.52 -4.42 16.20
C TYR A 216 -10.92 -4.26 17.59
N LEU A 217 -11.29 -3.21 18.31
CA LEU A 217 -10.87 -2.96 19.69
C LEU A 217 -12.06 -2.49 20.51
N SER A 218 -12.16 -2.94 21.77
CA SER A 218 -13.25 -2.57 22.67
C SER A 218 -12.85 -1.47 23.64
N LEU A 219 -13.82 -0.78 24.24
CA LEU A 219 -13.59 0.07 25.40
C LEU A 219 -13.52 -0.78 26.68
N GLU A 220 -12.76 -0.31 27.66
CA GLU A 220 -12.66 -0.85 29.02
C GLU A 220 -13.24 0.21 29.97
N ASP A 221 -14.34 -0.12 30.65
CA ASP A 221 -15.04 0.81 31.56
C ASP A 221 -15.32 2.19 30.94
N GLY A 222 -15.70 2.22 29.65
CA GLY A 222 -16.01 3.43 28.89
C GLY A 222 -14.79 4.23 28.41
N LYS A 223 -13.58 3.69 28.56
CA LYS A 223 -12.31 4.30 28.15
C LYS A 223 -11.58 3.43 27.13
N PHE A 224 -10.81 4.04 26.23
CA PHE A 224 -10.01 3.34 25.25
C PHE A 224 -8.59 3.02 25.76
N MET A 225 -8.04 3.80 26.69
CA MET A 225 -6.70 3.59 27.28
C MET A 225 -5.58 3.49 26.22
N PRO A 226 -5.30 4.55 25.45
CA PRO A 226 -4.48 4.49 24.23
C PRO A 226 -3.06 3.95 24.45
N ASP A 227 -2.42 4.28 25.58
CA ASP A 227 -1.04 3.90 25.89
C ASP A 227 -0.89 2.49 26.49
N ARG A 228 -2.01 1.87 26.87
CA ARG A 228 -2.00 0.54 27.48
C ARG A 228 -1.51 -0.49 26.47
N LYS A 229 -0.68 -1.42 26.93
CA LYS A 229 -0.15 -2.50 26.09
C LYS A 229 -1.21 -3.57 25.82
N VAL A 230 -1.18 -4.08 24.59
CA VAL A 230 -2.11 -5.10 24.10
C VAL A 230 -1.59 -6.49 24.45
N THR A 231 -2.45 -7.34 24.99
CA THR A 231 -2.13 -8.75 25.26
C THR A 231 -2.29 -9.60 24.00
N ARG A 232 -1.65 -10.78 23.96
CA ARG A 232 -1.72 -11.70 22.82
C ARG A 232 -3.15 -12.16 22.53
N GLN A 233 -3.99 -12.37 23.56
CA GLN A 233 -5.39 -12.78 23.33
C GLN A 233 -6.27 -11.65 22.78
N GLU A 234 -6.07 -10.41 23.23
CA GLU A 234 -6.79 -9.26 22.68
C GLU A 234 -6.35 -8.97 21.26
N PHE A 235 -5.06 -9.11 20.98
CA PHE A 235 -4.57 -8.98 19.62
C PHE A 235 -5.16 -10.04 18.69
N ALA A 236 -5.30 -11.30 19.16
CA ALA A 236 -5.97 -12.34 18.39
C ALA A 236 -7.42 -11.96 18.04
N GLN A 237 -8.17 -11.39 18.99
CA GLN A 237 -9.52 -10.86 18.74
C GLN A 237 -9.50 -9.72 17.71
N ALA A 238 -8.58 -8.76 17.87
CA ALA A 238 -8.50 -7.60 17.00
C ALA A 238 -8.12 -7.96 15.55
N ILE A 239 -7.07 -8.78 15.37
CA ILE A 239 -6.57 -9.11 14.03
C ILE A 239 -7.53 -10.05 13.29
N THR A 240 -8.22 -10.95 13.99
CA THR A 240 -9.20 -11.83 13.34
C THR A 240 -10.44 -11.05 12.93
N ALA A 241 -10.95 -10.15 13.78
CA ALA A 241 -12.04 -9.24 13.40
C ALA A 241 -11.68 -8.37 12.18
N ALA A 242 -10.48 -7.76 12.19
CA ALA A 242 -10.01 -6.97 11.05
C ALA A 242 -9.82 -7.81 9.78
N PHE A 243 -9.33 -9.04 9.91
CA PHE A 243 -9.18 -9.96 8.78
C PHE A 243 -10.52 -10.29 8.15
N GLU A 244 -11.49 -10.72 8.95
CA GLU A 244 -12.78 -11.15 8.46
C GLU A 244 -13.57 -9.99 7.84
N ASP A 245 -13.49 -8.80 8.44
CA ASP A 245 -14.13 -7.58 7.92
C ASP A 245 -13.49 -7.08 6.62
N TYR A 246 -12.15 -7.08 6.52
CA TYR A 246 -11.44 -6.62 5.32
C TYR A 246 -11.49 -7.61 4.17
N ARG A 247 -11.33 -8.90 4.45
CA ARG A 247 -11.30 -9.97 3.44
C ARG A 247 -12.69 -10.45 3.05
N ILE A 248 -13.71 -10.07 3.81
CA ILE A 248 -15.09 -10.56 3.63
C ILE A 248 -15.09 -12.10 3.65
N GLU A 249 -14.41 -12.65 4.65
CA GLU A 249 -14.15 -14.09 4.79
C GLU A 249 -14.30 -14.48 6.26
N ASN A 250 -14.82 -15.67 6.56
CA ASN A 250 -14.80 -16.22 7.91
C ASN A 250 -13.62 -17.19 8.07
N LEU A 251 -12.71 -16.88 8.99
CA LEU A 251 -11.59 -17.73 9.34
C LEU A 251 -12.08 -18.98 10.07
N LYS A 252 -11.50 -20.12 9.73
CA LYS A 252 -11.72 -21.39 10.43
C LYS A 252 -10.87 -21.42 11.69
N ALA A 253 -11.50 -21.74 12.82
CA ALA A 253 -10.79 -21.94 14.08
C ALA A 253 -10.08 -23.31 14.07
N ALA A 254 -8.79 -23.32 14.38
CA ALA A 254 -8.07 -24.55 14.72
C ALA A 254 -8.35 -24.96 16.18
N PRO A 255 -8.25 -26.25 16.51
CA PRO A 255 -8.21 -26.70 17.90
C PRO A 255 -7.08 -26.01 18.68
N LEU A 256 -7.34 -25.68 19.95
CA LEU A 256 -6.37 -25.01 20.81
C LEU A 256 -5.36 -26.00 21.41
N GLU A 257 -4.44 -26.48 20.57
CA GLU A 257 -3.36 -27.40 20.94
C GLU A 257 -2.17 -26.68 21.60
N VAL A 258 -2.47 -25.93 22.66
CA VAL A 258 -1.48 -25.19 23.46
C VAL A 258 -1.60 -25.57 24.92
N SER A 259 -0.47 -25.74 25.60
CA SER A 259 -0.42 -26.26 26.98
C SER A 259 -1.08 -25.36 28.02
N ASP A 260 -1.34 -24.10 27.69
CA ASP A 260 -1.99 -23.10 28.54
C ASP A 260 -3.37 -22.67 28.01
N ALA A 261 -4.03 -23.50 27.18
CA ALA A 261 -5.35 -23.21 26.61
C ALA A 261 -6.40 -22.81 27.66
N ALA A 262 -6.37 -23.44 28.84
CA ALA A 262 -7.27 -23.13 29.96
C ALA A 262 -7.09 -21.70 30.54
N ARG A 263 -5.98 -21.02 30.24
CA ARG A 263 -5.74 -19.61 30.64
C ARG A 263 -6.27 -18.60 29.64
N ILE A 264 -6.72 -19.03 28.46
CA ILE A 264 -7.31 -18.16 27.45
C ILE A 264 -8.72 -17.79 27.92
N GLY A 265 -9.04 -16.50 27.95
CA GLY A 265 -10.38 -16.04 28.32
C GLY A 265 -11.43 -16.66 27.40
N SER A 266 -12.58 -17.05 27.94
CA SER A 266 -13.64 -17.74 27.19
C SER A 266 -14.08 -16.97 25.94
N SER A 267 -14.17 -15.64 26.03
CA SER A 267 -14.50 -14.75 24.90
C SER A 267 -13.41 -14.66 23.82
N ALA A 268 -12.17 -15.06 24.13
CA ALA A 268 -11.04 -15.01 23.21
C ALA A 268 -10.75 -16.37 22.53
N GLN A 269 -11.26 -17.49 23.06
CA GLN A 269 -10.92 -18.83 22.58
C GLN A 269 -11.14 -19.01 21.07
N ALA A 270 -12.29 -18.58 20.56
CA ALA A 270 -12.61 -18.68 19.13
C ALA A 270 -11.63 -17.85 18.28
N ALA A 271 -11.34 -16.61 18.69
CA ALA A 271 -10.41 -15.74 17.99
C ALA A 271 -8.97 -16.26 18.05
N VAL A 272 -8.54 -16.82 19.18
CA VAL A 272 -7.22 -17.46 19.29
C VAL A 272 -7.13 -18.67 18.35
N GLY A 273 -8.15 -19.52 18.30
CA GLY A 273 -8.20 -20.66 17.37
C GLY A 273 -8.14 -20.22 15.91
N LYS A 274 -8.85 -19.14 15.55
CA LYS A 274 -8.79 -18.55 14.20
C LYS A 274 -7.41 -17.96 13.89
N ALA A 275 -6.83 -17.20 14.83
CA ALA A 275 -5.52 -16.58 14.65
C ALA A 275 -4.41 -17.63 14.50
N LEU A 276 -4.45 -18.71 15.28
CA LEU A 276 -3.53 -19.84 15.14
C LEU A 276 -3.75 -20.60 13.82
N GLY A 277 -5.00 -20.92 13.49
CA GLY A 277 -5.34 -21.66 12.27
C GLY A 277 -4.99 -20.92 10.98
N ALA A 278 -5.16 -19.59 10.98
CA ALA A 278 -4.76 -18.72 9.86
C ALA A 278 -3.26 -18.35 9.88
N GLY A 279 -2.52 -18.78 10.91
CA GLY A 279 -1.12 -18.43 11.12
C GLY A 279 -0.86 -16.94 11.39
N LEU A 280 -1.89 -16.17 11.78
CA LEU A 280 -1.75 -14.76 12.17
C LEU A 280 -0.95 -14.62 13.47
N LEU A 281 -0.98 -15.64 14.33
CA LEU A 281 -0.13 -15.79 15.51
C LEU A 281 0.43 -17.20 15.57
N ALA A 282 1.59 -17.36 16.19
CA ALA A 282 2.20 -18.65 16.46
C ALA A 282 2.35 -18.91 17.98
N PRO A 283 2.29 -20.17 18.44
CA PRO A 283 2.62 -20.51 19.82
C PRO A 283 4.09 -20.18 20.17
N LEU A 284 4.33 -19.83 21.43
CA LEU A 284 5.65 -19.60 22.01
C LEU A 284 6.00 -20.80 22.89
N ASN A 285 6.94 -21.64 22.44
CA ASN A 285 7.39 -22.83 23.17
C ASN A 285 6.22 -23.73 23.65
N GLY A 286 5.26 -24.01 22.76
CA GLY A 286 4.09 -24.84 23.06
C GLY A 286 3.00 -24.17 23.93
N LYS A 287 3.08 -22.85 24.14
CA LYS A 287 2.09 -22.04 24.86
C LYS A 287 1.54 -20.93 23.97
N PHE A 288 0.31 -20.50 24.18
CA PHE A 288 -0.20 -19.28 23.58
C PHE A 288 0.21 -18.02 24.36
N ALA A 289 0.33 -18.13 25.69
CA ALA A 289 0.65 -17.04 26.62
C ALA A 289 -0.33 -15.85 26.55
N PRO A 290 -1.64 -16.08 26.84
CA PRO A 290 -2.72 -15.14 26.52
C PRO A 290 -2.58 -13.74 27.15
N SER A 291 -2.02 -13.65 28.37
CA SER A 291 -1.82 -12.39 29.09
C SER A 291 -0.49 -11.70 28.78
N SER A 292 0.40 -12.32 27.99
CA SER A 292 1.66 -11.69 27.61
C SER A 292 1.40 -10.55 26.63
N VAL A 293 2.22 -9.51 26.69
CA VAL A 293 2.15 -8.39 25.75
C VAL A 293 2.57 -8.85 24.36
N VAL A 294 1.79 -8.47 23.33
CA VAL A 294 2.16 -8.73 21.93
C VAL A 294 3.23 -7.75 21.46
N THR A 295 4.20 -8.26 20.72
CA THR A 295 5.32 -7.45 20.21
C THR A 295 4.97 -6.78 18.89
N ARG A 296 5.69 -5.71 18.55
CA ARG A 296 5.53 -5.02 17.25
C ARG A 296 5.87 -5.92 16.06
N GLU A 297 6.84 -6.82 16.20
CA GLU A 297 7.17 -7.80 15.15
C GLU A 297 6.07 -8.85 14.94
N ASP A 298 5.42 -9.34 16.01
CA ASP A 298 4.25 -10.23 15.89
C ASP A 298 3.13 -9.55 15.09
N VAL A 299 2.88 -8.26 15.37
CA VAL A 299 1.87 -7.46 14.65
C VAL A 299 2.27 -7.27 13.20
N ALA A 300 3.54 -6.99 12.91
CA ALA A 300 4.03 -6.85 11.53
C ALA A 300 3.79 -8.12 10.70
N VAL A 301 4.11 -9.30 11.25
CA VAL A 301 3.88 -10.59 10.59
C VAL A 301 2.39 -10.83 10.33
N ALA A 302 1.55 -10.54 11.32
CA ALA A 302 0.11 -10.73 11.17
C ALA A 302 -0.50 -9.77 10.13
N LEU A 303 -0.07 -8.51 10.11
CA LEU A 303 -0.48 -7.52 9.11
C LEU A 303 0.01 -7.89 7.71
N TYR A 304 1.23 -8.43 7.60
CA TYR A 304 1.76 -8.92 6.34
C TYR A 304 0.86 -10.02 5.74
N LYS A 305 0.41 -10.95 6.60
CA LYS A 305 -0.52 -12.02 6.22
C LYS A 305 -1.93 -11.51 5.95
N LEU A 306 -2.43 -10.59 6.77
CA LEU A 306 -3.71 -9.91 6.57
C LEU A 306 -3.79 -9.27 5.17
N MET A 307 -2.72 -8.60 4.74
CA MET A 307 -2.66 -7.95 3.42
C MET A 307 -2.29 -8.91 2.29
N GLY A 308 -1.78 -10.10 2.61
CA GLY A 308 -1.54 -11.17 1.64
C GLY A 308 -0.36 -10.89 0.72
N PHE A 309 0.69 -10.26 1.24
CA PHE A 309 1.95 -10.05 0.52
C PHE A 309 2.67 -11.40 0.28
N LYS A 310 3.35 -11.57 -0.88
CA LYS A 310 3.88 -12.88 -1.34
C LYS A 310 5.23 -12.85 -2.11
N PHE A 311 6.00 -11.77 -2.04
CA PHE A 311 7.25 -11.62 -2.81
C PHE A 311 8.47 -12.33 -2.20
#